data_AF-A0A955XE43-F1
#
_entry.id   AF-A0A955XE43-F1
#
_cell.length_a   1.000
_cell.length_b   1.000
_cell.length_c   1.000
_cell.angle_alpha   90.00
_cell.angle_beta   90.00
_cell.angle_gamma   90.00
#
_symmetry.space_group_name_H-M   'P 1'
#
loop_
_entity.id
_entity.type
_entity.pdbx_description
1 polymer ?
#
loop_
_entity_poly.entity_id
_entity_poly.type
_entity_poly.pdbx_seq_one_letter_code
_entity_poly.pdbx_strand_id
1 'polypeptide(L)'
;MSVQKSDPPAPTDPLAQVIALLQPRTVFSKGISGAGRWGVRYSEFGQPSFCAVVEGRCRLAVDGHAPITLEAGDFVLLPATPGFVMSGFEPVEPDPIDPEAAAAARGDVRHGRRGGR
;
A
#
# COMPACT_ATOMS: atom_id res chain seq x y z
N MET A 1 -27.55 35.68 10.40
CA MET A 1 -26.23 35.48 11.02
C MET A 1 -25.62 34.26 10.35
N SER A 2 -24.84 34.48 9.29
CA SER A 2 -24.27 33.38 8.50
C SER A 2 -23.05 32.86 9.23
N VAL A 3 -23.12 31.63 9.74
CA VAL A 3 -21.96 30.93 10.29
C VAL A 3 -21.05 30.59 9.11
N GLN A 4 -20.00 31.38 8.92
CA GLN A 4 -18.89 31.00 8.05
C GLN A 4 -18.27 29.74 8.69
N LYS A 5 -18.47 28.59 8.04
CA LYS A 5 -17.77 27.36 8.38
C LYS A 5 -16.30 27.60 8.06
N SER A 6 -15.50 27.94 9.06
CA SER A 6 -14.06 28.10 8.93
C SER A 6 -13.46 26.79 8.40
N ASP A 7 -12.56 26.91 7.43
CA ASP A 7 -11.82 25.76 6.93
C ASP A 7 -11.10 25.06 8.11
N PRO A 8 -11.08 23.72 8.13
CA PRO A 8 -10.36 22.99 9.16
C PRO A 8 -8.86 23.37 9.10
N PRO A 9 -8.17 23.45 10.25
CA PRO A 9 -6.74 23.73 10.25
C PRO A 9 -6.03 22.70 9.37
N ALA A 10 -5.06 23.17 8.57
CA ALA A 10 -4.23 22.30 7.75
C ALA A 10 -3.60 21.21 8.65
N PRO A 11 -3.58 19.94 8.22
CA PRO A 11 -3.06 18.87 9.05
C PRO A 11 -1.60 19.15 9.42
N THR A 12 -1.26 19.09 10.70
CA THR A 12 0.10 19.34 11.22
C THR A 12 1.08 18.22 10.87
N ASP A 13 0.57 17.08 10.40
CA ASP A 13 1.34 15.96 9.92
C ASP A 13 1.72 16.15 8.43
N PRO A 14 3.02 16.21 8.07
CA PRO A 14 3.47 16.34 6.68
C PRO A 14 2.90 15.26 5.75
N LEU A 15 2.71 14.04 6.27
CA LEU A 15 2.13 12.96 5.50
C LEU A 15 0.66 13.26 5.15
N ALA A 16 -0.12 13.67 6.14
CA ALA A 16 -1.50 14.11 5.93
C ALA A 16 -1.60 15.32 4.96
N GLN A 17 -0.63 16.24 4.94
CA GLN A 17 -0.59 17.32 3.95
C GLN A 17 -0.39 16.80 2.52
N VAL A 18 0.54 15.87 2.31
CA VAL A 18 0.77 15.25 0.99
C VAL A 18 -0.47 14.48 0.54
N ILE A 19 -1.09 13.71 1.44
CA ILE A 19 -2.34 12.98 1.14
C ILE A 19 -3.47 13.95 0.75
N ALA A 20 -3.60 15.09 1.42
CA ALA A 20 -4.60 16.10 1.07
C ALA A 20 -4.36 16.70 -0.33
N LEU A 21 -3.11 16.92 -0.72
CA LEU A 21 -2.74 17.43 -2.05
C LEU A 21 -3.04 16.43 -3.18
N LEU A 22 -2.99 15.13 -2.92
CA LEU A 22 -3.36 14.11 -3.90
C LEU A 22 -4.86 14.13 -4.24
N GLN A 23 -5.69 14.79 -3.42
CA GLN A 23 -7.15 14.86 -3.56
C GLN A 23 -7.81 13.50 -3.91
N PRO A 24 -7.50 12.41 -3.18
CA PRO A 24 -8.01 11.09 -3.53
C PRO A 24 -9.54 11.08 -3.41
N ARG A 25 -10.23 10.85 -4.54
CA ARG A 25 -11.70 10.86 -4.59
C ARG A 25 -12.34 9.59 -4.05
N THR A 26 -11.59 8.48 -4.08
CA THR A 26 -12.01 7.19 -3.55
C THR A 26 -10.79 6.50 -2.94
N VAL A 27 -10.77 6.35 -1.62
CA VAL A 27 -9.69 5.64 -0.91
C VAL A 27 -10.18 4.25 -0.55
N PHE A 28 -9.54 3.23 -1.10
CA PHE A 28 -9.72 1.84 -0.67
C PHE A 28 -8.54 1.48 0.24
N SER A 29 -8.77 1.41 1.55
CA SER A 29 -7.76 0.91 2.49
C SER A 29 -8.11 -0.51 2.94
N LYS A 30 -7.12 -1.40 2.97
CA LYS A 30 -7.25 -2.76 3.52
C LYS A 30 -5.94 -3.19 4.16
N GLY A 31 -6.02 -4.07 5.16
CA GLY A 31 -4.85 -4.75 5.67
C GLY A 31 -4.31 -5.75 4.65
N ILE A 32 -3.00 -5.77 4.46
CA ILE A 32 -2.31 -6.81 3.70
C ILE A 32 -1.29 -7.43 4.65
N SER A 33 -1.34 -8.75 4.79
CA SER A 33 -0.43 -9.51 5.64
C SER A 33 0.17 -10.67 4.87
N GLY A 34 1.39 -11.05 5.22
CA GLY A 34 2.11 -12.14 4.58
C GLY A 34 3.01 -12.87 5.58
N ALA A 35 3.06 -14.20 5.51
CA ALA A 35 3.91 -15.00 6.40
C ALA A 35 4.57 -16.19 5.71
N GLY A 36 5.81 -16.47 6.12
CA GLY A 36 6.65 -17.53 5.53
C GLY A 36 7.03 -17.21 4.08
N ARG A 37 6.99 -18.23 3.23
CA ARG A 37 7.25 -18.13 1.79
C ARG A 37 6.02 -17.58 1.06
N TRP A 38 6.06 -16.30 0.71
CA TRP A 38 4.99 -15.62 -0.05
C TRP A 38 5.56 -14.53 -0.95
N GLY A 39 4.91 -14.32 -2.09
CA GLY A 39 5.19 -13.23 -3.02
C GLY A 39 3.98 -13.00 -3.91
N VAL A 40 3.71 -11.73 -4.24
CA VAL A 40 2.63 -11.33 -5.14
C VAL A 40 3.12 -10.29 -6.13
N ARG A 41 2.62 -10.37 -7.36
CA ARG A 41 2.91 -9.44 -8.46
C ARG A 41 1.64 -8.71 -8.87
N TYR A 42 1.63 -7.39 -8.74
CA TYR A 42 0.55 -6.54 -9.23
C TYR A 42 0.94 -5.94 -10.57
N SER A 43 0.14 -6.10 -11.62
CA SER A 43 0.35 -5.33 -12.86
C SER A 43 0.21 -3.82 -12.60
N GLU A 44 0.65 -3.00 -13.56
CA GLU A 44 0.47 -1.55 -13.49
C GLU A 44 -1.00 -1.19 -13.20
N PHE A 45 -1.20 -0.31 -12.22
CA PHE A 45 -2.53 0.17 -11.84
C PHE A 45 -2.74 1.63 -12.26
N GLY A 46 -1.66 2.41 -12.42
CA GLY A 46 -1.69 3.77 -12.95
C GLY A 46 -2.32 4.82 -12.02
N GLN A 47 -3.09 4.40 -11.01
CA GLN A 47 -3.68 5.28 -10.00
C GLN A 47 -2.72 5.47 -8.81
N PRO A 48 -2.87 6.56 -8.03
CA PRO A 48 -2.11 6.74 -6.81
C PRO A 48 -2.38 5.62 -5.81
N SER A 49 -1.34 5.12 -5.16
CA SER A 49 -1.46 4.20 -4.02
C SER A 49 -0.47 4.56 -2.93
N PHE A 50 -0.79 4.14 -1.71
CA PHE A 50 0.13 4.24 -0.59
C PHE A 50 -0.01 3.03 0.32
N CYS A 51 1.05 2.72 1.04
CA CYS A 51 1.01 1.74 2.11
C CYS A 51 1.90 2.15 3.27
N ALA A 52 1.57 1.64 4.45
CA ALA A 52 2.42 1.73 5.62
C ALA A 52 2.67 0.30 6.12
N VAL A 53 3.90 0.00 6.52
CA VAL A 53 4.19 -1.26 7.20
C VAL A 53 3.86 -1.08 8.68
N VAL A 54 2.82 -1.77 9.14
CA VAL A 54 2.36 -1.69 10.54
C VAL A 54 3.20 -2.59 11.44
N GLU A 55 3.53 -3.79 10.97
CA GLU A 55 4.31 -4.78 11.73
C GLU A 55 5.19 -5.60 10.78
N GLY A 56 6.33 -6.04 11.29
CA GLY A 56 7.25 -6.91 10.56
C GLY A 56 8.03 -6.18 9.46
N ARG A 57 8.32 -6.92 8.39
CA ARG A 57 9.07 -6.42 7.24
C ARG A 57 8.77 -7.23 5.99
N CYS A 58 8.93 -6.60 4.82
CA CYS A 58 8.78 -7.23 3.52
C CYS A 58 9.75 -6.61 2.50
N ARG A 59 9.85 -7.21 1.31
CA ARG A 59 10.52 -6.60 0.16
C ARG A 59 9.49 -6.02 -0.79
N LEU A 60 9.76 -4.82 -1.27
CA LEU A 60 9.02 -4.16 -2.34
C LEU A 60 9.95 -3.96 -3.53
N ALA A 61 9.60 -4.53 -4.68
CA ALA A 61 10.29 -4.30 -5.95
C ALA A 61 9.33 -3.61 -6.93
N VAL A 62 9.51 -2.32 -7.16
CA VAL A 62 8.75 -1.55 -8.14
C VAL A 62 9.47 -1.60 -9.48
N ASP A 63 8.74 -1.80 -10.57
CA ASP A 63 9.31 -1.84 -11.92
C ASP A 63 10.12 -0.57 -12.20
N GLY A 64 11.34 -0.74 -12.72
CA GLY A 64 12.26 0.38 -12.99
C GLY A 64 13.03 0.90 -11.79
N HIS A 65 12.84 0.34 -10.59
CA HIS A 65 13.54 0.74 -9.38
C HIS A 65 14.27 -0.43 -8.72
N ALA A 66 15.30 -0.11 -7.93
CA ALA A 66 15.96 -1.11 -7.09
C ALA A 66 14.99 -1.61 -6.01
N PRO A 67 14.94 -2.92 -5.72
CA PRO A 67 14.14 -3.45 -4.62
C PRO A 67 14.55 -2.83 -3.28
N ILE A 68 13.56 -2.49 -2.46
CA ILE A 68 13.75 -1.96 -1.11
C ILE A 68 13.19 -2.93 -0.08
N THR A 69 13.81 -2.94 1.09
CA THR A 69 13.25 -3.59 2.28
C THR A 69 12.44 -2.56 3.03
N LEU A 70 11.19 -2.88 3.35
CA LEU A 70 10.31 -2.07 4.16
C LEU A 70 10.19 -2.70 5.56
N GLU A 71 10.29 -1.88 6.59
CA GLU A 71 10.19 -2.26 8.00
C GLU A 71 9.05 -1.52 8.69
N ALA A 72 8.62 -1.99 9.86
CA ALA A 72 7.54 -1.36 10.61
C ALA A 72 7.79 0.14 10.84
N GLY A 73 6.81 0.96 10.47
CA GLY A 73 6.91 2.43 10.48
C GLY A 73 7.22 3.04 9.11
N ASP A 74 7.71 2.27 8.14
CA ASP A 74 7.94 2.77 6.79
C ASP A 74 6.64 3.06 6.06
N PHE A 75 6.66 4.11 5.25
CA PHE A 75 5.56 4.54 4.41
C PHE A 75 6.02 4.70 2.96
N VAL A 76 5.24 4.17 2.03
CA VAL A 76 5.47 4.28 0.59
C VAL A 76 4.30 5.01 -0.04
N LEU A 77 4.61 6.01 -0.86
CA LEU A 77 3.67 6.69 -1.73
C LEU A 77 4.09 6.48 -3.18
N LEU A 78 3.17 5.99 -4.00
CA LEU A 78 3.30 5.88 -5.44
C LEU A 78 2.26 6.80 -6.08
N PRO A 79 2.64 7.99 -6.57
CA PRO A 79 1.70 8.93 -7.19
C PRO A 79 1.00 8.38 -8.44
N ALA A 80 1.66 7.46 -9.15
CA ALA A 80 1.08 6.58 -10.15
C ALA A 80 1.71 5.21 -9.90
N THR A 81 0.89 4.18 -9.68
CA THR A 81 1.37 2.87 -9.24
C THR A 81 1.84 2.03 -10.44
N PRO A 82 3.15 1.85 -10.63
CA PRO A 82 3.68 0.97 -11.67
C PRO A 82 3.40 -0.48 -11.29
N GLY A 83 3.78 -1.42 -12.15
CA GLY A 83 3.84 -2.80 -11.69
C GLY A 83 4.84 -2.94 -10.53
N PHE A 84 4.49 -3.73 -9.53
CA PHE A 84 5.41 -4.09 -8.45
C PHE A 84 5.24 -5.55 -7.97
N VAL A 85 6.24 -6.02 -7.22
CA VAL A 85 6.22 -7.25 -6.43
C VAL A 85 6.32 -6.90 -4.95
N MET A 86 5.48 -7.52 -4.13
CA MET A 86 5.66 -7.59 -2.68
C MET A 86 5.98 -9.03 -2.28
N SER A 87 6.95 -9.23 -1.40
CA SER A 87 7.31 -10.58 -0.96
C SER A 87 7.86 -10.63 0.47
N GLY A 88 7.90 -11.85 1.02
CA GLY A 88 8.80 -12.19 2.10
C GLY A 88 10.26 -12.23 1.63
N PHE A 89 11.12 -12.83 2.45
CA PHE A 89 12.57 -12.93 2.19
C PHE A 89 13.00 -14.30 1.65
N GLU A 90 12.10 -15.28 1.72
CA GLU A 90 12.34 -16.61 1.14
C GLU A 90 12.10 -16.57 -0.38
N PRO A 91 12.94 -17.26 -1.19
CA PRO A 91 12.73 -17.35 -2.64
C PRO A 91 11.37 -17.96 -3.00
N VAL A 92 10.62 -17.30 -3.88
CA VAL A 92 9.29 -17.71 -4.30
C VAL A 92 8.98 -17.13 -5.68
N GLU A 93 8.20 -17.86 -6.48
CA GLU A 93 7.58 -17.30 -7.68
C GLU A 93 6.35 -16.50 -7.25
N PRO A 94 6.27 -15.18 -7.54
CA PRO A 94 5.15 -14.37 -7.08
C PRO A 94 3.83 -14.72 -7.77
N ASP A 95 2.75 -14.82 -6.98
CA ASP A 95 1.41 -15.03 -7.53
C ASP A 95 0.90 -13.74 -8.22
N PRO A 96 0.34 -13.82 -9.44
CA PRO A 96 -0.21 -12.64 -10.10
C PRO A 96 -1.49 -12.18 -9.40
N ILE A 97 -1.60 -10.87 -9.20
CA ILE A 97 -2.78 -10.21 -8.63
C ILE A 97 -3.25 -9.15 -9.62
N ASP A 98 -4.53 -9.22 -9.95
CA ASP A 98 -5.23 -8.16 -10.65
C ASP A 98 -5.42 -6.97 -9.68
N PRO A 99 -4.85 -5.79 -9.97
CA PRO A 99 -4.93 -4.63 -9.10
C PRO A 99 -6.37 -4.09 -8.95
N GLU A 100 -7.21 -4.21 -9.97
CA GLU A 100 -8.59 -3.71 -9.96
C GLU A 100 -9.45 -4.61 -9.08
N ALA A 101 -9.33 -5.93 -9.26
CA ALA A 101 -9.98 -6.91 -8.39
C ALA A 101 -9.51 -6.78 -6.94
N ALA A 102 -8.21 -6.56 -6.73
CA ALA A 102 -7.66 -6.34 -5.41
C ALA A 102 -8.19 -5.05 -4.76
N ALA A 103 -8.34 -3.96 -5.50
CA ALA A 103 -8.90 -2.71 -4.98
C ALA A 103 -10.40 -2.85 -4.63
N ALA A 104 -11.15 -3.64 -5.40
CA ALA A 104 -12.58 -3.88 -5.16
C ALA A 104 -12.88 -4.88 -4.03
N ALA A 105 -11.93 -5.76 -3.69
CA ALA A 105 -12.10 -6.77 -2.65
C ALA A 105 -12.32 -6.14 -1.28
N ARG A 106 -13.32 -6.65 -0.53
CA ARG A 106 -13.60 -6.22 0.84
C ARG A 106 -12.81 -7.07 1.84
N GLY A 107 -12.30 -6.42 2.88
CA GLY A 107 -11.59 -7.06 3.99
C GLY A 107 -10.09 -7.22 3.74
N ASP A 108 -9.41 -7.75 4.77
CA ASP A 108 -7.96 -7.90 4.75
C ASP A 108 -7.53 -9.07 3.86
N VAL A 109 -6.38 -8.90 3.21
CA VAL A 109 -5.76 -9.93 2.36
C VAL A 109 -4.60 -10.58 3.12
N ARG A 110 -4.51 -11.90 3.03
CA ARG A 110 -3.46 -12.70 3.65
C ARG A 110 -2.75 -13.56 2.60
N HIS A 111 -1.42 -13.43 2.54
CA HIS A 111 -0.54 -14.23 1.69
C HIS A 111 0.29 -15.22 2.52
N GLY A 112 0.68 -16.34 1.89
CA GLY A 112 1.54 -17.36 2.50
C GLY A 112 0.84 -18.19 3.58
N ARG A 113 1.64 -18.66 4.56
CA ARG A 113 1.19 -19.64 5.56
C ARG A 113 -0.01 -19.12 6.35
N ARG A 114 -1.09 -19.92 6.39
CA ARG A 114 -2.23 -19.69 7.28
C ARG A 114 -1.86 -20.14 8.70
N GLY A 115 -1.90 -19.22 9.68
CA GLY A 115 -1.74 -19.54 11.10
C GLY A 115 -0.52 -18.95 11.84
N GLY A 116 0.22 -18.00 11.25
CA GLY A 116 1.19 -17.18 12.00
C GLY A 116 0.65 -15.76 12.17
N ARG A 117 0.84 -15.12 13.32
CA ARG A 117 0.62 -13.67 13.42
C ARG A 117 1.64 -12.99 12.53
#